data_AF-A0A8D5UG15-F1
#
_entry.id   AF-A0A8D5UG15-F1
#
_cell.length_a   1.000
_cell.length_b   1.000
_cell.length_c   1.000
_cell.angle_alpha   90.00
_cell.angle_beta   90.00
_cell.angle_gamma   90.00
#
_symmetry.space_group_name_H-M   'P 1'
#
loop_
_entity.id
_entity.type
_entity.pdbx_description
1 polymer ?
#
loop_
_entity_poly.entity_id
_entity_poly.type
_entity_poly.pdbx_seq_one_letter_code
_entity_poly.pdbx_strand_id
1 'polypeptide(L)'
;MVQSTHILLRKYMEGEETIVRRYLYLERFKQEIGKLEKQHGLRPFPLSLITRSAHHQSNKMTMTGEFAEVPFSKTYVALGGELPTVDSFYDSETKQLLREIYHKDFVVYKYPKSGSLRR
;
A
#
# COMPACT_ATOMS: atom_id res chain seq x y z
N MET A 1 -25.37 -25.25 4.35
CA MET A 1 -24.26 -25.28 3.39
C MET A 1 -23.75 -23.87 3.19
N VAL A 2 -22.62 -23.51 3.81
CA VAL A 2 -21.97 -22.22 3.56
C VAL A 2 -21.01 -22.44 2.40
N GLN A 3 -21.34 -21.91 1.23
CA GLN A 3 -20.40 -21.88 0.13
C GLN A 3 -19.29 -20.88 0.49
N SER A 4 -18.16 -21.41 0.96
CA SER A 4 -16.91 -20.66 1.11
C SER A 4 -16.54 -20.09 -0.25
N THR A 5 -16.79 -18.80 -0.44
CA THR A 5 -16.26 -18.02 -1.56
C THR A 5 -14.77 -17.83 -1.30
N HIS A 6 -13.99 -18.85 -1.67
CA HIS A 6 -12.55 -18.69 -1.81
C HIS A 6 -12.30 -17.67 -2.91
N ILE A 7 -12.01 -16.42 -2.52
CA ILE A 7 -11.38 -15.47 -3.43
C ILE A 7 -10.01 -16.06 -3.76
N LEU A 8 -9.93 -16.79 -4.87
CA LEU A 8 -8.68 -17.29 -5.44
C LEU A 8 -7.95 -16.09 -6.04
N LEU A 9 -7.33 -15.27 -5.18
CA LEU A 9 -6.21 -14.46 -5.62
C LEU A 9 -5.15 -15.44 -6.10
N ARG A 10 -4.96 -15.52 -7.43
CA ARG A 10 -3.83 -16.24 -8.01
C ARG A 10 -2.58 -15.74 -7.30
N LYS A 11 -1.86 -16.65 -6.66
CA LYS A 11 -0.52 -16.35 -6.18
C LYS A 11 0.34 -16.05 -7.40
N TYR A 12 1.17 -15.03 -7.30
CA TYR A 12 2.18 -14.73 -8.31
C TYR A 12 3.00 -16.00 -8.61
N MET A 13 3.16 -16.30 -9.90
CA MET A 13 4.04 -17.37 -10.36
C MET A 13 5.29 -16.77 -10.99
N GLU A 14 6.45 -17.36 -10.67
CA GLU A 14 7.72 -16.98 -11.31
C GLU A 14 7.60 -17.12 -12.84
N GLY A 15 8.00 -16.07 -13.56
CA GLY A 15 7.83 -15.94 -15.01
C GLY A 15 6.67 -15.03 -15.43
N GLU A 16 5.68 -14.74 -14.58
CA GLU A 16 4.57 -13.82 -14.91
C GLU A 16 5.05 -12.38 -15.15
N GLU A 17 6.18 -11.98 -14.58
CA GLU A 17 6.84 -10.70 -14.81
C GLU A 17 7.19 -10.46 -16.29
N THR A 18 7.40 -11.51 -17.07
CA THR A 18 7.70 -11.41 -18.51
C THR A 18 6.49 -10.92 -19.34
N ILE A 19 5.28 -11.06 -18.80
CA ILE A 19 4.02 -10.69 -19.45
C ILE A 19 3.58 -9.28 -18.99
N VAL A 20 4.10 -8.78 -17.86
CA VAL A 20 3.74 -7.47 -17.31
C VAL A 20 4.38 -6.36 -18.16
N ARG A 21 3.55 -5.70 -18.97
CA ARG A 21 3.99 -4.60 -19.85
C ARG A 21 3.95 -3.22 -19.19
N ARG A 22 3.20 -3.09 -18.08
CA ARG A 22 2.97 -1.81 -17.40
C ARG A 22 2.73 -2.04 -15.92
N TYR A 23 3.45 -1.28 -15.10
CA TYR A 23 3.21 -1.21 -13.67
C TYR A 23 2.29 -0.04 -13.32
N LEU A 24 1.37 -0.27 -12.40
CA LEU A 24 0.52 0.76 -11.82
C LEU A 24 0.97 1.01 -10.38
N TYR A 25 1.50 2.21 -10.15
CA TYR A 25 2.01 2.65 -8.86
C TYR A 25 0.83 3.04 -7.95
N LEU A 26 0.68 2.32 -6.83
CA LEU A 26 -0.45 2.49 -5.94
C LEU A 26 -0.44 3.85 -5.23
N GLU A 27 0.73 4.38 -4.93
CA GLU A 27 0.91 5.72 -4.37
C GLU A 27 0.45 6.82 -5.34
N ARG A 28 0.39 6.53 -6.64
CA ARG A 28 -0.16 7.40 -7.69
C ARG A 28 -1.43 6.85 -8.32
N PHE A 29 -2.13 5.95 -7.63
CA PHE A 29 -3.24 5.18 -8.20
C PHE A 29 -4.29 6.05 -8.89
N LYS A 30 -4.72 7.15 -8.24
CA LYS A 30 -5.69 8.10 -8.82
C LYS A 30 -5.23 8.67 -10.16
N GLN A 31 -3.95 9.00 -10.28
CA GLN A 31 -3.38 9.57 -11.50
C GLN A 31 -3.22 8.49 -12.58
N GLU A 32 -2.74 7.30 -12.20
CA GLU A 32 -2.54 6.19 -13.13
C GLU A 32 -3.86 5.66 -13.71
N ILE A 33 -4.89 5.51 -12.87
CA ILE A 33 -6.24 5.13 -13.33
C ILE A 33 -6.85 6.23 -14.21
N GLY A 34 -6.77 7.50 -13.80
CA GLY A 34 -7.30 8.59 -14.62
C GLY A 34 -6.65 8.69 -16.00
N LYS A 35 -5.35 8.40 -16.11
CA LYS A 35 -4.65 8.30 -17.41
C LYS A 35 -5.20 7.15 -18.25
N LEU A 36 -5.41 5.97 -17.66
CA LEU A 36 -5.97 4.81 -18.35
C LEU A 36 -7.39 5.07 -18.85
N GLU A 37 -8.22 5.67 -18.00
CA GLU A 37 -9.60 6.03 -18.34
C GLU A 37 -9.63 6.96 -19.54
N LYS A 38 -8.81 8.03 -19.52
CA LYS A 38 -8.70 8.96 -20.65
C LYS A 38 -8.14 8.29 -21.91
N GLN A 39 -7.10 7.47 -21.77
CA GLN A 39 -6.45 6.78 -22.89
C GLN A 39 -7.41 5.84 -23.64
N HIS A 40 -8.34 5.21 -22.92
CA HIS A 40 -9.26 4.22 -23.47
C HIS A 40 -10.71 4.72 -23.58
N GLY A 41 -10.97 6.00 -23.32
CA GLY A 41 -12.33 6.55 -23.37
C GLY A 41 -13.29 5.94 -22.35
N LEU A 42 -12.78 5.45 -21.22
CA LEU A 42 -13.59 4.81 -20.18
C LEU A 42 -14.26 5.87 -19.30
N ARG A 43 -15.40 5.49 -18.71
CA ARG A 43 -16.07 6.31 -17.70
C ARG A 43 -15.19 6.40 -16.43
N PRO A 44 -15.00 7.60 -15.85
CA PRO A 44 -14.25 7.75 -14.61
C PRO A 44 -14.84 6.90 -13.48
N PHE A 45 -13.97 6.13 -12.82
CA PHE A 45 -14.33 5.34 -11.66
C PHE A 45 -14.46 6.25 -10.43
N PRO A 46 -15.52 6.08 -9.60
CA PRO A 46 -15.68 6.84 -8.37
C PRO A 46 -14.68 6.39 -7.30
N LEU A 47 -13.44 6.90 -7.36
CA LEU A 47 -12.34 6.56 -6.45
C LEU A 47 -12.69 6.74 -4.96
N SER A 48 -13.65 7.62 -4.66
CA SER A 48 -14.20 7.80 -3.31
C SER A 48 -14.75 6.51 -2.70
N LEU A 49 -15.20 5.54 -3.51
CA LEU A 49 -15.66 4.25 -3.01
C LEU A 49 -14.54 3.42 -2.39
N ILE A 50 -13.30 3.59 -2.87
CA ILE A 50 -12.12 2.88 -2.35
C ILE A 50 -11.51 3.68 -1.20
N THR A 51 -11.38 5.01 -1.38
CA THR A 51 -10.70 5.88 -0.41
C THR A 51 -11.54 6.25 0.81
N ARG A 52 -12.84 5.92 0.83
CA ARG A 52 -13.72 6.14 2.01
C ARG A 52 -14.25 4.83 2.60
N SER A 53 -13.64 3.69 2.28
CA SER A 53 -14.03 2.41 2.86
C SER A 53 -13.79 2.39 4.37
N ALA A 54 -14.52 1.53 5.09
CA ALA A 54 -14.31 1.32 6.53
C ALA A 54 -12.89 0.83 6.88
N HIS A 55 -12.15 0.33 5.88
CA HIS A 55 -10.75 -0.08 6.03
C HIS A 55 -9.75 1.06 5.85
N HIS A 56 -10.19 2.24 5.35
CA HIS A 56 -9.33 3.40 5.19
C HIS A 56 -9.25 4.22 6.48
N GLN A 57 -8.25 3.92 7.31
CA GLN A 57 -8.06 4.54 8.63
C GLN A 57 -7.08 5.73 8.62
N SER A 58 -6.68 6.23 7.45
CA SER A 58 -5.72 7.34 7.31
C SER A 58 -6.10 8.58 8.15
N ASN A 59 -7.39 8.89 8.22
CA ASN A 59 -7.90 10.01 9.02
C ASN A 59 -7.68 9.87 10.54
N LYS A 60 -7.41 8.65 11.02
CA LYS A 60 -7.12 8.37 12.43
C LYS A 60 -5.63 8.17 12.71
N MET A 61 -4.79 8.15 11.67
CA MET A 61 -3.35 7.92 11.77
C MET A 61 -2.61 9.24 11.96
N THR A 62 -2.72 9.84 13.15
CA THR A 62 -2.20 11.16 13.49
C THR A 62 -0.95 11.14 14.36
N MET A 63 -0.71 10.05 15.09
CA MET A 63 0.37 10.02 16.09
C MET A 63 1.73 9.87 15.41
N THR A 64 2.62 10.83 15.64
CA THR A 64 4.01 10.80 15.13
C THR A 64 4.97 10.44 16.24
N GLY A 65 5.99 9.63 15.95
CA GLY A 65 7.03 9.26 16.90
C GLY A 65 7.59 7.87 16.62
N GLU A 66 8.30 7.30 17.58
CA GLU A 66 8.80 5.92 17.50
C GLU A 66 7.75 4.96 18.07
N PHE A 67 7.06 4.25 17.18
CA PHE A 67 6.03 3.28 17.52
C PHE A 67 6.36 1.86 17.02
N ALA A 68 7.56 1.64 16.49
CA ALA A 68 8.00 0.34 15.97
C ALA A 68 7.91 -0.78 17.03
N GLU A 69 8.33 -0.47 18.27
CA GLU A 69 8.35 -1.42 19.40
C GLU A 69 7.19 -1.22 20.39
N VAL A 70 6.22 -0.36 20.07
CA VAL A 70 5.12 -0.06 20.98
C VAL A 70 4.02 -1.12 20.84
N PRO A 71 3.65 -1.85 21.92
CA PRO A 71 2.60 -2.86 21.85
C PRO A 71 1.22 -2.21 21.72
N PHE A 72 0.47 -2.61 20.69
CA PHE A 72 -0.93 -2.20 20.51
C PHE A 72 -1.88 -3.28 21.05
N SER A 73 -2.80 -2.88 21.92
CA SER A 73 -3.89 -3.77 22.33
C SER A 73 -5.04 -3.71 21.32
N LYS A 74 -5.68 -4.86 21.08
CA LYS A 74 -6.91 -4.92 20.28
C LYS A 74 -8.00 -3.99 20.83
N THR A 75 -8.05 -3.86 22.16
CA THR A 75 -8.97 -2.98 22.86
C THR A 75 -8.73 -1.50 22.51
N TYR A 76 -7.48 -1.05 22.46
CA TYR A 76 -7.14 0.32 22.07
C TYR A 76 -7.62 0.68 20.66
N VAL A 77 -7.40 -0.23 19.70
CA VAL A 77 -7.87 -0.06 18.32
C VAL A 77 -9.40 -0.10 18.23
N ALA A 78 -10.04 -1.01 18.97
CA ALA A 78 -11.50 -1.17 18.97
C ALA A 78 -12.23 0.02 19.59
N LEU A 79 -11.62 0.67 20.59
CA LEU A 79 -12.17 1.87 21.25
C LEU A 79 -11.98 3.16 20.43
N GLY A 80 -11.37 3.07 19.24
CA GLY A 80 -11.21 4.20 18.34
C GLY A 80 -10.13 5.18 18.76
N GLY A 81 -9.09 4.72 19.46
CA GLY A 81 -7.92 5.52 19.77
C GLY A 81 -7.21 6.03 18.50
N GLU A 82 -6.45 7.12 18.65
CA GLU A 82 -5.58 7.60 17.58
C GLU A 82 -4.55 6.53 17.22
N LEU A 83 -4.16 6.46 15.95
CA LEU A 83 -3.20 5.49 15.45
C LEU A 83 -1.89 6.21 15.07
N PRO A 84 -0.74 5.51 15.17
CA PRO A 84 0.49 6.03 14.59
C PRO A 84 0.36 6.24 13.10
N THR A 85 1.08 7.24 12.59
CA THR A 85 1.31 7.39 11.16
C THR A 85 2.06 6.18 10.62
N VAL A 86 1.85 5.86 9.34
CA VAL A 86 2.56 4.73 8.68
C VAL A 86 4.08 4.84 8.88
N ASP A 87 4.64 6.05 8.84
CA ASP A 87 6.08 6.25 8.98
C ASP A 87 6.61 5.99 10.40
N SER A 88 5.73 6.07 11.39
CA SER A 88 6.06 5.89 12.81
C SER A 88 6.20 4.41 13.22
N PHE A 89 5.68 3.49 12.40
CA PHE A 89 5.82 2.04 12.60
C PHE A 89 7.17 1.48 12.14
N TYR A 90 7.96 2.26 11.40
CA TYR A 90 9.20 1.78 10.80
C TYR A 90 10.38 2.58 11.32
N ASP A 91 11.24 1.93 12.10
CA ASP A 91 12.53 2.47 12.49
C ASP A 91 13.55 2.42 11.33
N SER A 92 14.76 2.92 11.59
CA SER A 92 15.83 2.93 10.60
C SER A 92 16.31 1.52 10.23
N GLU A 93 16.35 0.60 11.20
CA GLU A 93 16.80 -0.77 11.00
C GLU A 93 15.84 -1.52 10.06
N THR A 94 14.53 -1.45 10.32
CA THR A 94 13.50 -2.04 9.47
C THR A 94 13.54 -1.45 8.07
N LYS A 95 13.70 -0.13 7.94
CA LYS A 95 13.82 0.53 6.64
C LYS A 95 15.06 0.08 5.86
N GLN A 96 16.18 -0.17 6.56
CA GLN A 96 17.39 -0.69 5.95
C GLN A 96 17.19 -2.15 5.50
N LEU A 97 16.67 -3.00 6.37
CA LEU A 97 16.41 -4.41 6.09
C LEU A 97 15.48 -4.59 4.89
N LEU A 98 14.40 -3.80 4.80
CA LEU A 98 13.49 -3.82 3.65
C LEU A 98 14.21 -3.46 2.35
N ARG A 99 15.15 -2.51 2.36
CA ARG A 99 15.92 -2.15 1.16
C ARG A 99 16.86 -3.27 0.72
N GLU A 100 17.42 -4.00 1.67
CA GLU A 100 18.32 -5.11 1.40
C GLU A 100 17.56 -6.32 0.84
N ILE A 101 16.47 -6.73 1.51
CA ILE A 101 15.63 -7.86 1.10
C ILE A 101 15.00 -7.61 -0.28
N TYR A 102 14.41 -6.44 -0.48
CA TYR A 102 13.68 -6.09 -1.71
C TYR A 102 14.51 -5.30 -2.71
N HIS A 103 15.84 -5.36 -2.63
CA HIS A 103 16.73 -4.58 -3.50
C HIS A 103 16.40 -4.70 -4.99
N LYS A 104 16.12 -5.94 -5.44
CA LYS A 104 15.75 -6.22 -6.83
C LYS A 104 14.47 -5.49 -7.23
N ASP A 105 13.47 -5.47 -6.36
CA ASP A 105 12.20 -4.78 -6.60
C ASP A 105 12.39 -3.27 -6.73
N PHE A 106 13.19 -2.66 -5.85
CA PHE A 106 13.52 -1.23 -5.96
C PHE A 106 14.15 -0.90 -7.33
N VAL A 107 15.01 -1.78 -7.86
CA VAL A 107 15.62 -1.63 -9.19
C VAL A 107 14.59 -1.81 -10.31
N VAL A 108 13.77 -2.88 -10.25
CA VAL A 108 12.75 -3.20 -11.26
C VAL A 108 11.68 -2.10 -11.36
N TYR A 109 11.19 -1.63 -10.22
CA TYR A 109 10.20 -0.55 -10.12
C TYR A 109 10.82 0.86 -10.19
N LYS A 110 12.12 0.97 -10.44
CA LYS A 110 12.84 2.25 -10.65
C LYS A 110 12.68 3.25 -9.50
N TYR A 111 12.60 2.76 -8.27
CA TYR A 111 12.58 3.62 -7.09
C TYR A 111 13.98 4.17 -6.79
N PRO A 112 14.10 5.43 -6.32
CA PRO A 112 15.39 6.05 -6.02
C PRO A 112 16.10 5.34 -4.87
N LYS A 113 17.42 5.15 -5.00
CA LYS A 113 18.27 4.48 -4.00
C LYS A 113 18.35 5.23 -2.67
N SER A 114 18.01 6.53 -2.61
CA SER A 114 18.10 7.33 -1.38
C SER A 114 16.83 8.17 -1.09
N GLY A 115 16.37 8.08 0.16
CA GLY A 115 15.80 9.19 0.93
C GLY A 115 14.49 9.88 0.53
N SER A 116 13.85 9.58 -0.60
CA SER A 116 12.65 10.32 -0.99
C SER A 116 11.55 9.39 -1.50
N LEU A 117 10.88 8.71 -0.58
CA LEU A 117 9.44 8.47 -0.74
C LEU A 117 8.75 9.83 -0.59
N ARG A 118 8.88 10.70 -1.61
CA ARG A 118 8.01 11.87 -1.73
C ARG A 118 6.63 11.34 -2.04
N ARG A 119 5.81 11.26 -1.00
CA ARG A 119 4.35 11.17 -1.13
C ARG A 119 3.83 12.41 -1.83
#